data_AF-A0A0B4ERQ0-F1
#
_entry.id   AF-A0A0B4ERQ0-F1
#
_cell.length_a   1.000
_cell.length_b   1.000
_cell.length_c   1.000
_cell.angle_alpha   90.00
_cell.angle_beta   90.00
_cell.angle_gamma   90.00
#
_symmetry.space_group_name_H-M   'P 1'
#
loop_
_entity.id
_entity.type
_entity.pdbx_description
1 polymer ?
#
loop_
_entity_poly.entity_id
_entity_poly.type
_entity_poly.pdbx_seq_one_letter_code
_entity_poly.pdbx_strand_id
1 'polypeptide(L)'
;MTDEAPNIAKNLGSASRTQLRAFFGEIKGLRNRILEKEEETQQEEFEKIYPLILMIKSKINYRYDKDFKSKQNLSALKQFLDAGIERIQKENKLGRGCKAFLDFSLFFETVVGYFGDK
;
A
#
# COMPACT_ATOMS: atom_id res chain seq x y z
N MET A 1 -16.67 4.34 15.18
CA MET A 1 -15.92 3.68 14.10
C MET A 1 -15.60 4.76 13.08
N THR A 2 -14.36 4.89 12.63
CA THR A 2 -13.99 5.89 11.62
C THR A 2 -14.46 5.42 10.25
N ASP A 3 -15.35 6.18 9.60
CA ASP A 3 -15.89 5.86 8.27
C ASP A 3 -14.87 6.00 7.13
N GLU A 4 -13.58 6.19 7.45
CA GLU A 4 -12.52 6.47 6.47
C GLU A 4 -12.24 5.27 5.55
N ALA A 5 -12.01 4.09 6.12
CA ALA A 5 -11.73 2.89 5.34
C ALA A 5 -12.85 2.49 4.36
N PRO A 6 -14.15 2.45 4.76
CA PRO A 6 -15.23 2.14 3.82
C PRO A 6 -15.42 3.22 2.75
N ASN A 7 -15.21 4.51 3.07
CA ASN A 7 -15.26 5.59 2.09
C ASN A 7 -14.13 5.49 1.07
N ILE A 8 -12.91 5.19 1.52
CA ILE A 8 -11.77 4.95 0.62
C ILE A 8 -12.05 3.72 -0.25
N ALA A 9 -12.53 2.62 0.31
CA ALA A 9 -12.90 1.43 -0.47
C ALA A 9 -13.96 1.73 -1.54
N LYS A 10 -14.91 2.64 -1.26
CA LYS A 10 -15.86 3.13 -2.26
C LYS A 10 -15.19 3.94 -3.36
N ASN A 11 -14.26 4.83 -3.02
CA ASN A 11 -13.51 5.64 -3.99
C ASN A 11 -12.56 4.80 -4.86
N LEU A 12 -12.09 3.66 -4.36
CA LEU A 12 -11.30 2.69 -5.12
C LEU A 12 -12.14 1.85 -6.10
N GLY A 13 -13.46 2.05 -6.16
CA GLY A 13 -14.41 1.23 -6.93
C GLY A 13 -14.15 1.14 -8.44
N SER A 14 -13.34 2.04 -9.01
CA SER A 14 -12.93 1.99 -10.42
C SER A 14 -11.84 0.95 -10.71
N ALA A 15 -11.05 0.57 -9.70
CA ALA A 15 -10.03 -0.47 -9.83
C ALA A 15 -10.67 -1.86 -9.79
N SER A 16 -10.15 -2.83 -10.54
CA SER A 16 -10.66 -4.20 -10.43
C SER A 16 -10.23 -4.85 -9.11
N ARG A 17 -11.04 -5.78 -8.58
CA ARG A 17 -10.66 -6.60 -7.40
C ARG A 17 -9.30 -7.25 -7.58
N THR A 18 -9.00 -7.74 -8.79
CA THR A 18 -7.72 -8.36 -9.12
C THR A 18 -6.55 -7.37 -9.03
N GLN A 19 -6.71 -6.15 -9.55
CA GLN A 19 -5.67 -5.12 -9.46
C GLN A 19 -5.41 -4.71 -8.01
N LEU A 20 -6.47 -4.47 -7.24
CA LEU A 20 -6.38 -4.11 -5.82
C LEU A 20 -5.68 -5.21 -5.02
N ARG A 21 -6.14 -6.47 -5.17
CA ARG A 21 -5.56 -7.63 -4.48
C ARG A 21 -4.10 -7.89 -4.88
N ALA A 22 -3.71 -7.61 -6.12
CA ALA A 22 -2.33 -7.79 -6.55
C ALA A 22 -1.38 -6.84 -5.80
N PHE A 23 -1.73 -5.56 -5.67
CA PHE A 23 -0.93 -4.60 -4.90
C PHE A 23 -0.97 -4.89 -3.40
N PHE A 24 -2.13 -5.25 -2.87
CA PHE A 24 -2.25 -5.65 -1.47
C PHE A 24 -1.40 -6.88 -1.14
N GLY A 25 -1.43 -7.91 -2.00
CA GLY A 25 -0.63 -9.12 -1.81
C GLY A 25 0.87 -8.83 -1.76
N GLU A 26 1.35 -7.93 -2.62
CA GLU A 26 2.75 -7.49 -2.60
C GLU A 26 3.11 -6.77 -1.29
N ILE A 27 2.29 -5.79 -0.86
CA ILE A 27 2.49 -5.06 0.40
C ILE A 27 2.42 -6.00 1.61
N LYS A 28 1.46 -6.93 1.62
CA LYS A 28 1.31 -7.92 2.69
C LYS A 28 2.52 -8.85 2.76
N GLY A 29 3.06 -9.29 1.62
CA GLY A 29 4.28 -10.10 1.60
C GLY A 29 5.48 -9.37 2.21
N LEU A 30 5.65 -8.09 1.88
CA LEU A 30 6.69 -7.23 2.47
C LEU A 30 6.49 -7.03 3.98
N ARG A 31 5.24 -6.80 4.43
CA ARG A 31 4.89 -6.73 5.86
C ARG A 31 5.23 -8.03 6.58
N ASN A 32 4.83 -9.17 6.05
CA ASN A 32 5.08 -10.47 6.68
C ASN A 32 6.58 -10.73 6.83
N ARG A 33 7.39 -10.37 5.83
CA ARG A 33 8.85 -10.48 5.90
C ARG A 33 9.47 -9.71 7.08
N ILE A 34 8.87 -8.57 7.47
CA ILE A 34 9.25 -7.85 8.69
C ILE A 34 8.72 -8.59 9.93
N LEU A 35 7.43 -8.92 9.96
CA LEU A 35 6.78 -9.49 11.14
C LEU A 35 7.24 -10.92 11.51
N GLU A 36 7.85 -11.64 10.57
CA GLU A 36 8.53 -12.92 10.81
C GLU A 36 9.87 -12.77 11.55
N LYS A 37 10.31 -11.53 11.81
CA LYS A 37 11.51 -11.21 12.58
C LYS A 37 11.17 -10.82 14.00
N GLU A 38 12.10 -11.10 14.91
CA GLU A 38 12.08 -10.57 16.27
C GLU A 38 12.01 -9.04 16.24
N GLU A 39 11.26 -8.45 17.16
CA GLU A 39 10.95 -7.01 17.19
C GLU A 39 12.22 -6.14 17.08
N GLU A 40 13.29 -6.54 17.78
CA GLU A 40 14.60 -5.88 17.77
C GLU A 40 15.30 -5.84 16.40
N THR A 41 14.95 -6.76 15.49
CA THR A 41 15.54 -6.85 14.14
C THR A 41 14.61 -6.40 13.02
N GLN A 42 13.36 -6.02 13.34
CA GLN A 42 12.38 -5.57 12.35
C GLN A 42 12.82 -4.30 11.61
N GLN A 43 13.52 -3.39 12.29
CA GLN A 43 14.04 -2.18 11.69
C GLN A 43 15.11 -2.49 10.64
N GLU A 44 16.03 -3.41 10.92
CA GLU A 44 17.05 -3.85 9.96
C GLU A 44 16.43 -4.53 8.74
N GLU A 45 15.38 -5.33 8.94
CA GLU A 45 14.68 -5.97 7.84
C GLU A 45 13.90 -4.96 7.00
N PHE A 46 13.28 -3.98 7.63
CA PHE A 46 12.63 -2.86 6.95
C PHE A 46 13.63 -2.11 6.05
N GLU A 47 14.83 -1.81 6.51
CA GLU A 47 15.85 -1.12 5.70
C GLU A 47 16.23 -1.90 4.45
N LYS A 48 16.35 -3.23 4.54
CA LYS A 48 16.61 -4.10 3.38
C LYS A 48 15.48 -4.07 2.36
N ILE A 49 14.22 -3.96 2.81
CA ILE A 49 13.05 -4.00 1.93
C ILE A 49 12.52 -2.61 1.55
N TYR A 50 13.01 -1.54 2.17
CA TYR A 50 12.57 -0.17 1.89
C TYR A 50 12.65 0.20 0.41
N PRO A 51 13.71 -0.14 -0.35
CA PRO A 51 13.73 0.06 -1.80
C PRO A 51 12.58 -0.66 -2.54
N LEU A 52 12.16 -1.84 -2.06
CA LEU A 52 11.05 -2.59 -2.64
C LEU A 52 9.70 -1.91 -2.36
N ILE A 53 9.55 -1.29 -1.17
CA ILE A 53 8.38 -0.48 -0.85
C ILE A 53 8.30 0.72 -1.80
N LEU A 54 9.42 1.39 -2.06
CA LEU A 54 9.46 2.51 -3.02
C LEU A 54 9.14 2.07 -4.46
N MET A 55 9.55 0.86 -4.84
CA MET A 55 9.29 0.30 -6.17
C MET A 55 7.79 0.14 -6.47
N ILE A 56 6.93 0.02 -5.44
CA ILE A 56 5.47 -0.06 -5.62
C ILE A 56 4.95 1.17 -6.39
N LYS A 57 5.51 2.37 -6.12
CA LYS A 57 5.17 3.62 -6.82
C LYS A 57 5.44 3.50 -8.33
N SER A 58 6.61 2.98 -8.70
CA SER A 58 6.96 2.74 -10.11
C SER A 58 6.05 1.71 -10.77
N LYS A 59 5.66 0.65 -10.04
CA LYS A 59 4.77 -0.40 -10.55
C LYS A 59 3.36 0.13 -10.85
N ILE A 60 2.79 0.94 -9.97
CA ILE A 60 1.46 1.52 -10.21
C ILE A 60 1.50 2.57 -11.33
N ASN A 61 2.57 3.37 -11.42
CA ASN A 61 2.76 4.32 -12.53
C ASN A 61 2.80 3.59 -13.88
N TYR A 62 3.61 2.53 -13.99
CA TYR A 62 3.69 1.74 -15.22
C TYR A 62 2.34 1.15 -15.65
N ARG A 63 1.55 0.63 -14.70
CA ARG A 63 0.21 0.11 -14.99
C ARG A 63 -0.78 1.22 -15.34
N TYR A 64 -0.68 2.37 -14.68
CA TYR A 64 -1.53 3.53 -14.91
C TYR A 64 -1.31 4.10 -16.31
N ASP A 65 -0.06 4.24 -16.75
CA ASP A 65 0.28 4.85 -18.04
C ASP A 65 0.12 3.94 -19.27
N LYS A 66 -0.28 2.68 -19.06
CA LYS A 66 -0.41 1.69 -20.14
C LYS A 66 -1.41 2.10 -21.23
N ASP A 67 -2.58 2.61 -20.85
CA ASP A 67 -3.65 3.01 -21.77
C ASP A 67 -4.69 3.92 -21.06
N PHE A 68 -5.58 4.56 -21.84
CA PHE A 68 -6.59 5.49 -21.31
C PHE A 68 -7.53 4.84 -20.27
N LYS A 69 -7.93 3.58 -20.49
CA LYS A 69 -8.82 2.84 -19.58
C LYS A 69 -8.10 2.54 -18.26
N SER A 70 -6.81 2.21 -18.32
CA SER A 70 -5.95 2.02 -17.16
C SER A 70 -5.83 3.31 -16.35
N LYS A 71 -5.69 4.47 -17.00
CA LYS A 71 -5.68 5.78 -16.31
C LYS A 71 -6.97 6.05 -15.53
N GLN A 72 -8.12 5.83 -16.15
CA GLN A 72 -9.42 5.97 -15.45
C GLN A 72 -9.54 5.00 -14.27
N ASN A 73 -9.25 3.71 -14.50
CA ASN A 73 -9.50 2.67 -13.51
C ASN A 73 -8.55 2.74 -12.31
N LEU A 74 -7.29 3.11 -12.55
CA LEU A 74 -6.23 3.07 -11.54
C LEU A 74 -5.98 4.42 -10.86
N SER A 75 -6.64 5.52 -11.28
CA SER A 75 -6.37 6.84 -10.72
C SER A 75 -6.49 6.89 -9.19
N ALA A 76 -7.61 6.39 -8.64
CA ALA A 76 -7.83 6.38 -7.20
C ALA A 76 -6.84 5.45 -6.46
N LEU A 77 -6.57 4.27 -7.01
CA LEU A 77 -5.60 3.33 -6.43
C LEU A 77 -4.18 3.90 -6.44
N LYS A 78 -3.80 4.57 -7.52
CA LYS A 78 -2.52 5.27 -7.64
C LYS A 78 -2.39 6.35 -6.58
N GLN A 79 -3.38 7.23 -6.45
CA GLN A 79 -3.38 8.28 -5.44
C GLN A 79 -3.27 7.71 -4.01
N PHE A 80 -4.00 6.64 -3.73
CA PHE A 80 -3.94 5.95 -2.44
C PHE A 80 -2.53 5.39 -2.13
N LEU A 81 -1.94 4.67 -3.08
CA LEU A 81 -0.59 4.10 -2.93
C LEU A 81 0.48 5.19 -2.85
N ASP A 82 0.38 6.22 -3.68
CA ASP A 82 1.31 7.35 -3.68
C ASP A 82 1.31 8.07 -2.33
N ALA A 83 0.12 8.39 -1.80
CA ALA A 83 -0.01 9.06 -0.50
C ALA A 83 0.54 8.19 0.65
N GLY A 84 0.28 6.89 0.64
CA GLY A 84 0.83 5.95 1.62
C GLY A 84 2.36 5.90 1.57
N ILE A 85 2.94 5.76 0.37
CA ILE A 85 4.39 5.70 0.17
C ILE A 85 5.05 7.03 0.55
N GLU A 86 4.47 8.18 0.19
CA GLU A 86 4.98 9.50 0.57
C GLU A 86 4.96 9.70 2.09
N ARG A 87 3.92 9.21 2.78
CA ARG A 87 3.86 9.19 4.24
C ARG A 87 4.98 8.34 4.84
N ILE A 88 5.21 7.14 4.31
CA ILE A 88 6.31 6.24 4.74
C ILE A 88 7.66 6.92 4.53
N GLN A 89 7.90 7.55 3.37
CA GLN A 89 9.13 8.27 3.08
C GLN A 89 9.39 9.40 4.07
N LYS A 90 8.35 10.18 4.40
CA LYS A 90 8.43 11.28 5.38
C LYS A 90 8.77 10.74 6.78
N GLU A 91 8.10 9.69 7.23
CA GLU A 91 8.35 9.09 8.54
C GLU A 91 9.69 8.36 8.60
N ASN A 92 10.17 7.78 7.49
CA ASN A 92 11.47 7.15 7.41
C ASN A 92 12.60 8.15 7.70
N LYS A 93 12.52 9.37 7.16
CA LYS A 93 13.47 10.46 7.46
C LYS A 93 13.49 10.85 8.96
N LEU A 94 12.47 10.46 9.72
CA LEU A 94 12.32 10.73 11.15
C LEU A 94 12.58 9.48 12.00
N GLY A 95 13.11 8.40 11.41
CA GLY A 95 13.38 7.13 12.11
C GLY A 95 12.13 6.29 12.42
N ARG A 96 10.98 6.60 11.81
CA ARG A 96 9.69 5.92 12.04
C ARG A 96 9.15 5.19 10.80
N GLY A 97 10.03 4.89 9.85
CA GLY A 97 9.67 4.28 8.56
C GLY A 97 9.01 2.91 8.71
N CYS A 98 9.60 2.03 9.53
CA CYS A 98 9.08 0.68 9.76
C CYS A 98 7.65 0.72 10.32
N LYS A 99 7.43 1.46 11.41
CA LYS A 99 6.09 1.65 11.99
C LYS A 99 5.10 2.21 10.97
N ALA A 100 5.47 3.25 10.23
CA ALA A 100 4.58 3.85 9.23
C ALA A 100 4.19 2.86 8.11
N PHE A 101 5.11 1.99 7.70
CA PHE A 101 4.81 0.96 6.72
C PHE A 101 3.88 -0.13 7.27
N LEU A 102 4.11 -0.60 8.50
CA LEU A 102 3.25 -1.58 9.16
C LEU A 102 1.82 -1.02 9.34
N ASP A 103 1.70 0.22 9.82
CA ASP A 103 0.42 0.92 9.98
C ASP A 103 -0.31 1.05 8.62
N PHE A 104 0.39 1.47 7.58
CA PHE A 104 -0.18 1.58 6.23
C PHE A 104 -0.63 0.22 5.69
N SER A 105 0.18 -0.82 5.86
CA SER A 105 -0.18 -2.17 5.41
C SER A 105 -1.42 -2.71 6.13
N LEU A 106 -1.55 -2.43 7.42
CA LEU A 106 -2.74 -2.81 8.20
C LEU A 106 -3.98 -2.03 7.72
N PHE A 107 -3.84 -0.73 7.50
CA PHE A 107 -4.93 0.09 6.98
C PHE A 107 -5.38 -0.37 5.59
N PHE A 108 -4.43 -0.71 4.71
CA PHE A 108 -4.76 -1.22 3.39
C PHE A 108 -5.49 -2.57 3.45
N GLU A 109 -5.14 -3.45 4.40
CA GLU A 109 -5.89 -4.68 4.67
C GLU A 109 -7.35 -4.39 5.03
N THR A 110 -7.60 -3.39 5.88
CA THR A 110 -8.97 -2.95 6.22
C THR A 110 -9.73 -2.42 5.00
N VAL A 111 -9.09 -1.58 4.18
CA VAL A 111 -9.69 -1.06 2.93
C VAL A 111 -10.04 -2.18 1.95
N VAL A 112 -9.16 -3.18 1.80
CA VAL A 112 -9.42 -4.34 0.95
C VAL A 112 -10.56 -5.21 1.50
N GLY A 113 -10.70 -5.33 2.83
CA GLY A 113 -11.83 -6.00 3.47
C GLY A 113 -13.16 -5.39 3.02
N TYR A 114 -13.33 -4.08 3.19
CA TYR A 114 -14.54 -3.37 2.73
C TYR A 114 -14.76 -3.39 1.21
N PHE A 115 -13.71 -3.62 0.42
CA PHE A 115 -13.83 -3.79 -1.03
C PHE A 115 -14.39 -5.18 -1.41
N GLY A 116 -14.10 -6.19 -0.58
CA GLY A 116 -14.53 -7.58 -0.78
C GLY A 116 -16.00 -7.83 -0.44
N ASP A 117 -16.55 -7.08 0.52
CA ASP A 117 -17.94 -7.19 1.00
C ASP A 117 -18.99 -6.57 0.06
N LYS A 118 -18.57 -6.08 -1.11
CA LYS A 118 -19.47 -5.62 -2.18
C LYS A 118 -19.79 -6.70 -3.20
#